data_AF-A0A8J5R144-F1
#
_entry.id   AF-A0A8J5R144-F1
#
_cell.length_a   1.000
_cell.length_b   1.000
_cell.length_c   1.000
_cell.angle_alpha   90.00
_cell.angle_beta   90.00
_cell.angle_gamma   90.00
#
_symmetry.space_group_name_H-M   'P 1'
#
loop_
_entity.id
_entity.type
_entity.pdbx_description
1 polymer ?
#
loop_
_entity_poly.entity_id
_entity_poly.type
_entity_poly.pdbx_seq_one_letter_code
_entity_poly.pdbx_strand_id
1 'polypeptide(L)'
;MAPTYALPPQLTRFRAAVGGVMRDFIEHNGKPLLVLREHCRASSADDDGVDQREHVVIGGRASPLADETTVAAVHDGVGAMLRCVEYSEHGVTMRLTVTAEGKEEVAEVIPPDNELRVLASSCYSDARTGTVEHLVDVQGEREAFILLVSVQEELGRIVRIQRLN
;
A
#
# COMPACT_ATOMS: atom_id res chain seq x y z
N MET A 1 18.71 -16.04 -19.30
CA MET A 1 17.55 -15.20 -18.93
C MET A 1 17.85 -14.59 -17.58
N ALA A 2 18.13 -13.28 -17.54
CA ALA A 2 18.20 -12.58 -16.26
C ALA A 2 16.80 -12.62 -15.62
N PRO A 3 16.66 -12.85 -14.30
CA PRO A 3 15.37 -12.63 -13.66
C PRO A 3 15.01 -11.17 -13.86
N THR A 4 13.85 -10.89 -14.46
CA THR A 4 13.26 -9.56 -14.45
C THR A 4 13.28 -9.09 -13.00
N TYR A 5 14.04 -8.04 -12.69
CA TYR A 5 14.16 -7.49 -11.34
C TYR A 5 12.83 -6.83 -10.97
N ALA A 6 11.81 -7.64 -10.65
CA ALA A 6 10.57 -7.14 -10.10
C ALA A 6 10.95 -6.40 -8.80
N LEU A 7 10.68 -5.09 -8.78
CA LEU A 7 10.93 -4.25 -7.63
C LEU A 7 10.29 -4.90 -6.38
N PRO A 8 10.95 -4.79 -5.22
CA PRO A 8 10.36 -5.29 -3.99
C PRO A 8 8.99 -4.62 -3.77
N PRO A 9 7.99 -5.37 -3.30
CA PRO A 9 6.69 -4.78 -3.02
C PRO A 9 6.83 -3.74 -1.89
N GLN A 10 6.08 -2.66 -1.99
CA GLN A 10 5.82 -1.77 -0.87
C GLN A 10 4.92 -2.47 0.13
N LEU A 11 5.26 -2.40 1.42
CA LEU A 11 4.47 -2.94 2.51
C LEU A 11 3.84 -1.80 3.31
N THR A 12 2.61 -2.02 3.76
CA THR A 12 1.91 -1.04 4.59
C THR A 12 2.24 -1.24 6.06
N ARG A 13 2.83 -0.23 6.69
CA ARG A 13 3.00 -0.16 8.13
C ARG A 13 1.71 0.36 8.77
N PHE A 14 1.20 -0.37 9.74
CA PHE A 14 0.01 0.02 10.48
C PHE A 14 0.18 -0.13 11.98
N ARG A 15 -0.59 0.66 12.74
CA ARG A 15 -0.48 0.71 14.18
C ARG A 15 -1.66 0.01 14.85
N ALA A 16 -1.37 -0.89 15.79
CA ALA A 16 -2.37 -1.61 16.57
C ALA A 16 -1.98 -1.67 18.05
N ALA A 17 -2.98 -1.69 18.94
CA ALA A 17 -2.78 -1.84 20.38
C ALA A 17 -2.60 -3.31 20.76
N VAL A 18 -1.49 -3.65 21.41
CA VAL A 18 -1.25 -4.98 21.98
C VAL A 18 -0.97 -4.82 23.47
N GLY A 19 -1.90 -5.32 24.29
CA GLY A 19 -1.82 -5.16 25.75
C GLY A 19 -1.82 -3.70 26.20
N GLY A 20 -2.54 -2.83 25.48
CA GLY A 20 -2.62 -1.39 25.75
C GLY A 20 -1.46 -0.56 25.20
N VAL A 21 -0.45 -1.19 24.60
CA VAL A 21 0.70 -0.49 23.98
C VAL A 21 0.52 -0.46 22.46
N MET A 22 0.60 0.73 21.88
CA MET A 22 0.60 0.89 20.42
C MET A 22 1.91 0.39 19.84
N ARG A 23 1.82 -0.46 18.82
CA ARG A 23 2.96 -1.02 18.10
C ARG A 23 2.72 -0.99 16.61
N ASP A 24 3.81 -0.96 15.87
CA ASP A 24 3.79 -0.93 14.41
C ASP A 24 3.92 -2.34 13.84
N PHE A 25 3.11 -2.65 12.83
CA PHE A 25 3.00 -3.95 12.20
C PHE A 25 2.99 -3.80 10.69
N ILE A 26 3.33 -4.88 10.02
CA ILE A 26 3.09 -5.10 8.59
C ILE A 26 2.37 -6.43 8.43
N GLU A 27 1.67 -6.63 7.32
CA GLU A 27 1.22 -7.96 6.95
C GLU A 27 2.32 -8.67 6.16
N HIS A 28 2.57 -9.93 6.50
CA HIS A 28 3.49 -10.77 5.75
C HIS A 28 3.00 -12.22 5.76
N ASN A 29 2.65 -12.73 4.59
CA ASN A 29 2.10 -14.08 4.40
C ASN A 29 0.84 -14.33 5.25
N GLY A 30 -0.08 -13.37 5.25
CA GLY A 30 -1.37 -13.46 5.94
C GLY A 30 -1.27 -13.32 7.46
N LYS A 31 -0.13 -12.84 7.98
CA LYS A 31 0.09 -12.67 9.42
C LYS A 31 0.65 -11.30 9.73
N PRO A 32 0.19 -10.64 10.80
CA PRO A 32 0.81 -9.42 11.28
C PRO A 32 2.19 -9.74 11.85
N LEU A 33 3.22 -9.07 11.36
CA LEU A 33 4.57 -9.10 11.91
C LEU A 33 4.88 -7.78 12.60
N LEU A 34 5.41 -7.86 13.81
CA LEU A 34 5.85 -6.69 14.56
C LEU A 34 7.06 -6.04 13.86
N VAL A 35 6.94 -4.77 13.53
CA VAL A 35 8.04 -3.97 12.99
C VAL A 35 8.78 -3.32 14.15
N LEU A 36 10.05 -3.67 14.28
CA LEU A 36 10.96 -3.05 15.23
C LEU A 36 11.90 -2.13 14.47
N ARG A 37 12.42 -1.10 15.13
CA ARG A 37 13.27 -0.09 14.49
C ARG A 37 14.54 -0.71 13.88
N GLU A 38 15.08 -1.77 14.48
CA GLU A 38 16.21 -2.52 13.96
C GLU A 38 15.94 -3.29 12.66
N HIS A 39 14.66 -3.56 12.34
CA HIS A 39 14.27 -4.17 11.07
C HIS A 39 14.21 -3.13 9.94
N CYS A 40 14.19 -1.85 10.30
CA CYS A 40 14.07 -0.75 9.36
C CYS A 40 15.45 -0.18 9.00
N ARG A 41 15.59 0.21 7.73
CA ARG A 41 16.72 0.98 7.23
C ARG A 41 16.18 2.22 6.52
N ALA A 42 16.69 3.38 6.90
CA ALA A 42 16.49 4.57 6.07
C ALA A 42 17.31 4.41 4.78
N SER A 43 16.76 4.86 3.65
CA SER A 43 17.58 5.11 2.47
C SER A 43 18.65 6.14 2.84
N SER A 44 19.92 5.85 2.58
CA SER A 44 21.01 6.77 2.90
C SER A 44 20.90 8.00 2.01
N ALA A 45 20.93 9.20 2.61
CA ALA A 45 20.82 10.48 1.91
C ALA A 45 21.97 10.78 0.91
N ASP A 46 22.97 9.90 0.83
CA ASP A 46 24.12 10.00 -0.07
C ASP A 46 23.88 9.32 -1.44
N ASP A 47 22.69 8.74 -1.68
CA ASP A 47 22.30 8.16 -2.97
C ASP A 47 21.46 9.19 -3.76
N ASP A 48 21.98 9.67 -4.89
CA ASP A 48 21.53 10.80 -5.69
C ASP A 48 20.06 10.71 -6.17
N GLY A 49 19.10 10.92 -5.27
CA GLY A 49 17.66 11.01 -5.58
C GLY A 49 16.90 9.69 -5.57
N VAL A 50 17.43 8.65 -4.94
CA VAL A 50 16.84 7.30 -4.92
C VAL A 50 16.00 7.11 -3.66
N ASP A 51 14.67 7.15 -3.83
CA ASP A 51 13.63 6.75 -2.88
C ASP A 51 13.95 6.93 -1.38
N GLN A 52 13.53 8.07 -0.80
CA GLN A 52 13.74 8.39 0.63
C GLN A 52 12.88 7.55 1.60
N ARG A 53 12.08 6.60 1.10
CA ARG A 53 11.22 5.77 1.95
C ARG A 53 12.06 4.92 2.91
N GLU A 54 11.53 4.76 4.11
CA GLU A 54 12.03 3.76 5.06
C GLU A 54 11.79 2.37 4.47
N HIS A 55 12.73 1.44 4.66
CA HIS A 55 12.61 0.08 4.16
C HIS A 55 12.62 -0.90 5.33
N VAL A 56 11.81 -1.96 5.27
CA VAL A 56 11.88 -3.10 6.18
C VAL A 56 12.63 -4.25 5.54
N VAL A 57 13.50 -4.93 6.31
CA VAL A 57 14.24 -6.11 5.83
C VAL A 57 13.63 -7.38 6.39
N ILE A 58 13.11 -8.24 5.51
CA ILE A 58 12.52 -9.54 5.87
C ILE A 58 13.20 -10.62 5.04
N GLY A 59 13.78 -11.63 5.69
CA GLY A 59 14.47 -12.72 4.99
C GLY A 59 15.61 -12.24 4.08
N GLY A 60 16.27 -11.13 4.43
CA GLY A 60 17.35 -10.54 3.63
C GLY A 60 16.89 -9.68 2.45
N ARG A 61 15.58 -9.53 2.21
CA ARG A 61 15.02 -8.64 1.17
C ARG A 61 14.52 -7.34 1.81
N ALA A 62 14.96 -6.20 1.28
CA ALA A 62 14.45 -4.90 1.65
C ALA A 62 13.18 -4.57 0.85
N SER A 63 12.16 -4.06 1.52
CA SER A 63 10.89 -3.62 0.95
C SER A 63 10.57 -2.19 1.42
N PRO A 64 10.17 -1.27 0.53
CA PRO A 64 9.72 0.06 0.94
C PRO A 64 8.55 -0.04 1.92
N LEU A 65 8.53 0.82 2.92
CA LEU A 65 7.42 0.99 3.85
C LEU A 65 6.64 2.25 3.50
N ALA A 66 5.32 2.15 3.53
CA ALA A 66 4.43 3.29 3.57
C ALA A 66 3.54 3.19 4.81
N ASP A 67 3.30 4.33 5.45
CA ASP A 67 2.42 4.41 6.61
C ASP A 67 0.96 4.37 6.19
N GLU A 68 0.17 3.56 6.89
CA GLU A 68 -1.26 3.75 6.89
C GLU A 68 -1.61 5.05 7.61
N THR A 69 -2.37 5.88 6.92
CA THR A 69 -2.94 7.11 7.44
C THR A 69 -4.47 7.02 7.44
N THR A 70 -5.12 7.88 8.22
CA THR A 70 -6.57 8.04 8.16
C THR A 70 -6.89 9.41 7.59
N VAL A 71 -7.71 9.45 6.55
CA VAL A 71 -8.10 10.68 5.87
C VAL A 71 -9.61 10.78 5.85
N ALA A 72 -10.13 11.99 6.14
CA ALA A 72 -11.52 12.31 5.90
C ALA A 72 -11.71 12.52 4.38
N ALA A 73 -12.51 11.66 3.76
CA ALA A 73 -12.82 11.71 2.34
C ALA A 73 -14.33 11.87 2.14
N VAL A 74 -14.70 12.40 0.98
CA VAL A 74 -16.11 12.53 0.58
C VAL A 74 -16.36 11.62 -0.61
N HIS A 75 -17.41 10.80 -0.51
CA HIS A 75 -17.91 9.98 -1.60
C HIS A 75 -19.41 10.20 -1.71
N ASP A 76 -19.90 10.63 -2.88
CA ASP A 76 -21.31 10.93 -3.12
C ASP A 76 -21.96 11.86 -2.08
N GLY A 77 -21.17 12.82 -1.57
CA GLY A 77 -21.62 13.78 -0.54
C GLY A 77 -21.65 13.22 0.88
N VAL A 78 -21.25 11.96 1.09
CA VAL A 78 -21.10 11.32 2.40
C VAL A 78 -19.65 11.36 2.82
N GLY A 79 -19.39 11.94 4.00
CA GLY A 79 -18.05 11.95 4.59
C GLY A 79 -17.73 10.63 5.29
N ALA A 80 -16.56 10.05 5.01
CA ALA A 80 -16.05 8.85 5.66
C ALA A 80 -14.59 9.02 6.10
N MET A 81 -14.21 8.32 7.16
CA MET A 81 -12.81 8.19 7.57
C MET A 81 -12.23 6.95 6.92
N LEU A 82 -11.28 7.13 6.01
CA LEU A 82 -10.72 6.06 5.20
C LEU A 82 -9.26 5.79 5.55
N ARG A 83 -8.86 4.52 5.44
CA ARG A 83 -7.47 4.09 5.59
C ARG A 83 -6.77 4.25 4.25
N CYS A 84 -5.74 5.08 4.25
CA CYS A 84 -5.03 5.45 3.04
C CYS A 84 -3.55 5.07 3.14
N VAL A 85 -2.98 4.68 2.00
CA VAL A 85 -1.56 4.39 1.85
C VAL A 85 -1.03 5.18 0.66
N GLU A 86 0.08 5.87 0.85
CA GLU A 86 0.75 6.56 -0.25
C GLU A 86 1.57 5.57 -1.08
N TYR A 87 1.46 5.65 -2.40
CA TYR A 87 2.32 4.96 -3.34
C TYR A 87 3.00 6.00 -4.22
N SER A 88 4.34 5.97 -4.22
CA SER A 88 5.17 6.93 -4.94
C SER A 88 6.26 6.21 -5.73
N GLU A 89 6.20 6.21 -7.06
CA GLU A 89 7.22 5.60 -7.91
C GLU A 89 7.22 6.24 -9.30
N HIS A 90 8.41 6.45 -9.89
CA HIS A 90 8.58 6.96 -11.27
C HIS A 90 7.77 8.23 -11.63
N GLY A 91 7.63 9.16 -10.68
CA GLY A 91 6.90 10.42 -10.89
C GLY A 91 5.38 10.31 -10.68
N VAL A 92 4.87 9.12 -10.35
CA VAL A 92 3.48 8.93 -9.92
C VAL A 92 3.43 8.98 -8.40
N THR A 93 2.49 9.75 -7.86
CA THR A 93 2.14 9.77 -6.44
C THR A 93 0.63 9.60 -6.32
N MET A 94 0.21 8.53 -5.65
CA MET A 94 -1.20 8.20 -5.45
C MET A 94 -1.46 7.97 -3.97
N ARG A 95 -2.59 8.46 -3.48
CA ARG A 95 -3.09 8.11 -2.16
C ARG A 95 -4.18 7.06 -2.32
N LEU A 96 -3.83 5.79 -2.11
CA LEU A 96 -4.73 4.67 -2.35
C LEU A 96 -5.53 4.34 -1.10
N THR A 97 -6.80 4.01 -1.30
CA THR A 97 -7.74 3.55 -0.28
C THR A 97 -8.60 2.43 -0.83
N VAL A 98 -9.38 1.82 0.03
CA VAL A 98 -10.42 0.86 -0.30
C VAL A 98 -11.78 1.48 0.00
N THR A 99 -12.76 1.33 -0.90
CA THR A 99 -14.12 1.83 -0.69
C THR A 99 -14.90 0.88 0.22
N ALA A 100 -15.85 1.43 1.00
CA ALA A 100 -16.68 0.63 1.91
C ALA A 100 -17.88 -0.03 1.21
N GLU A 101 -18.20 0.34 -0.03
CA GLU A 101 -19.41 -0.09 -0.74
C GLU A 101 -19.07 -1.06 -1.88
N GLY A 102 -19.31 -2.35 -1.64
CA GLY A 102 -19.20 -3.41 -2.64
C GLY A 102 -17.75 -3.85 -2.94
N LYS A 103 -17.42 -5.11 -2.65
CA LYS A 103 -16.13 -5.78 -2.98
C LYS A 103 -14.85 -4.97 -2.72
N GLU A 104 -14.90 -3.96 -1.86
CA GLU A 104 -13.72 -3.23 -1.42
C GLU A 104 -12.86 -2.73 -2.59
N GLU A 105 -13.48 -1.98 -3.51
CA GLU A 105 -12.79 -1.47 -4.68
C GLU A 105 -11.65 -0.53 -4.31
N VAL A 106 -10.52 -0.64 -5.01
CA VAL A 106 -9.40 0.26 -4.82
C VAL A 106 -9.73 1.61 -5.44
N ALA A 107 -9.56 2.68 -4.66
CA ALA A 107 -9.77 4.05 -5.09
C ALA A 107 -8.53 4.91 -4.78
N GLU A 108 -8.42 6.01 -5.50
CA GLU A 108 -7.49 7.07 -5.21
C GLU A 108 -8.20 8.24 -4.52
N VAL A 109 -7.60 8.78 -3.47
CA VAL A 109 -8.05 9.99 -2.79
C VAL A 109 -7.39 11.20 -3.43
N ILE A 110 -8.18 12.01 -4.13
CA ILE A 110 -7.69 13.15 -4.90
C ILE A 110 -7.66 14.42 -4.02
N PRO A 111 -6.50 15.04 -3.80
CA PRO A 111 -6.41 16.34 -3.12
C PRO A 111 -6.90 17.49 -4.04
N PRO A 112 -7.32 18.63 -3.47
CA PRO A 112 -7.35 18.96 -2.05
C PRO A 112 -8.61 18.48 -1.31
N ASP A 113 -9.68 18.16 -2.04
CA ASP A 113 -11.01 17.93 -1.47
C ASP A 113 -11.20 16.51 -0.91
N ASN A 114 -10.19 15.64 -1.08
CA ASN A 114 -10.22 14.22 -0.73
C ASN A 114 -11.43 13.49 -1.33
N GLU A 115 -11.72 13.80 -2.59
CA GLU A 115 -12.72 13.09 -3.38
C GLU A 115 -12.19 11.71 -3.78
N LEU A 116 -13.06 10.71 -3.80
CA LEU A 116 -12.71 9.36 -4.22
C LEU A 116 -12.86 9.16 -5.72
N ARG A 117 -11.76 8.76 -6.36
CA ARG A 117 -11.77 8.23 -7.72
C ARG A 117 -11.56 6.73 -7.67
N VAL A 118 -12.63 5.96 -7.88
CA VAL A 118 -12.55 4.50 -8.02
C VAL A 118 -11.67 4.14 -9.22
N LEU A 119 -10.72 3.23 -9.01
CA LEU A 119 -9.81 2.79 -10.05
C LEU A 119 -10.36 1.52 -10.71
N ALA A 120 -10.32 1.48 -12.03
CA ALA A 120 -10.67 0.28 -12.77
C ALA A 120 -9.74 -0.85 -12.34
N SER A 121 -10.33 -1.93 -11.81
CA SER A 121 -9.58 -3.07 -11.33
C SER A 121 -10.28 -4.39 -11.60
N SER A 122 -9.50 -5.45 -11.69
CA SER A 122 -10.00 -6.82 -11.56
C SER A 122 -9.48 -7.40 -10.25
N CYS A 123 -10.26 -8.24 -9.58
CA CYS A 123 -9.86 -8.81 -8.29
C CYS A 123 -10.02 -10.33 -8.22
N TYR A 124 -9.18 -10.96 -7.40
CA TYR A 124 -9.29 -12.37 -7.02
C TYR A 124 -8.85 -12.58 -5.57
N SER A 125 -9.40 -13.60 -4.91
CA SER A 125 -9.01 -13.92 -3.53
C SER A 125 -7.73 -14.77 -3.49
N ASP A 126 -6.72 -14.37 -2.71
CA ASP A 126 -5.58 -15.21 -2.32
C ASP A 126 -5.87 -15.87 -0.96
N ALA A 127 -6.34 -17.12 -1.00
CA ALA A 127 -6.65 -17.89 0.19
C ALA A 127 -5.44 -18.18 1.10
N ARG A 128 -4.21 -18.06 0.59
CA ARG A 128 -2.99 -18.30 1.39
C ARG A 128 -2.71 -17.16 2.35
N THR A 129 -2.97 -15.93 1.92
CA THR A 129 -2.75 -14.70 2.68
C THR A 129 -4.04 -14.19 3.33
N GLY A 130 -5.20 -14.65 2.86
CA GLY A 130 -6.49 -14.12 3.30
C GLY A 130 -6.74 -12.71 2.78
N THR A 131 -6.12 -12.35 1.65
CA THR A 131 -6.27 -11.05 0.98
C THR A 131 -7.07 -11.19 -0.30
N VAL A 132 -7.64 -10.09 -0.75
CA VAL A 132 -8.10 -9.91 -2.13
C VAL A 132 -7.07 -9.10 -2.89
N GLU A 133 -6.65 -9.62 -4.02
CA GLU A 133 -5.64 -9.05 -4.88
C GLU A 133 -6.32 -8.27 -6.01
N HIS A 134 -6.12 -6.96 -6.04
CA HIS A 134 -6.63 -6.08 -7.08
C HIS A 134 -5.53 -5.75 -8.09
N LEU A 135 -5.79 -6.02 -9.37
CA LEU A 135 -4.98 -5.58 -10.49
C LEU A 135 -5.54 -4.24 -10.97
N VAL A 136 -4.78 -3.16 -10.73
CA VAL A 136 -5.17 -1.78 -10.99
C VAL A 136 -4.34 -1.24 -12.15
N ASP A 137 -5.02 -0.80 -13.22
CA ASP A 137 -4.37 -0.13 -14.34
C ASP A 137 -4.05 1.33 -13.98
N VAL A 138 -2.77 1.68 -13.98
CA VAL A 138 -2.31 3.04 -13.65
C VAL A 138 -1.71 3.70 -14.89
N GLN A 139 -2.21 4.89 -15.22
CA GLN A 139 -1.67 5.73 -16.27
C GLN A 139 -0.56 6.61 -15.67
N GLY A 140 0.68 6.15 -15.74
CA GLY A 140 1.83 6.95 -15.32
C GLY A 140 2.19 8.03 -16.34
N GLU A 141 3.00 9.00 -15.91
CA GLU A 141 3.42 10.13 -16.77
C GLU A 141 4.21 9.67 -18.01
N ARG A 142 4.97 8.57 -17.87
CA ARG A 142 5.88 8.06 -18.90
C ARG A 142 5.40 6.77 -19.53
N GLU A 143 4.73 5.92 -18.75
CA GLU A 143 4.19 4.65 -19.20
C GLU A 143 3.01 4.22 -18.33
N ALA A 144 2.11 3.42 -18.92
CA ALA A 144 1.08 2.72 -18.16
C ALA A 144 1.70 1.49 -17.48
N PHE A 145 1.31 1.24 -16.24
CA PHE A 145 1.74 0.07 -15.47
C PHE A 145 0.58 -0.50 -14.66
N ILE A 146 0.77 -1.70 -14.12
CA ILE A 146 -0.24 -2.40 -13.32
C ILE A 146 0.25 -2.46 -11.88
N LEU A 147 -0.61 -2.08 -10.95
CA LEU A 147 -0.41 -2.33 -9.53
C LEU A 147 -1.19 -3.58 -9.11
N LEU A 148 -0.51 -4.48 -8.43
CA LEU A 148 -1.11 -5.51 -7.60
C LEU A 148 -1.25 -4.96 -6.19
N VAL A 149 -2.49 -4.65 -5.80
CA VAL A 149 -2.85 -4.13 -4.48
C VAL A 149 -3.49 -5.27 -3.69
N SER A 150 -2.82 -5.72 -2.64
CA SER A 150 -3.33 -6.74 -1.73
C SER A 150 -4.14 -6.03 -0.64
N VAL A 151 -5.40 -6.43 -0.48
CA VAL A 151 -6.37 -5.85 0.44
C VAL A 151 -6.84 -6.91 1.45
N GLN A 152 -6.82 -6.57 2.73
CA GLN A 152 -7.45 -7.37 3.76
C GLN A 152 -8.89 -6.90 3.95
N GLU A 153 -9.84 -7.57 3.30
CA GLU A 153 -11.21 -7.06 3.16
C GLU A 153 -11.92 -6.85 4.51
N GLU A 154 -11.75 -7.76 5.45
CA GLU A 154 -12.41 -7.65 6.76
C GLU A 154 -12.01 -6.37 7.55
N LEU A 155 -10.89 -5.74 7.19
CA LEU A 155 -10.36 -4.55 7.85
C LEU A 155 -10.35 -3.29 6.97
N GLY A 156 -10.76 -3.38 5.69
CA GLY A 156 -10.67 -2.27 4.74
C GLY A 156 -9.24 -1.73 4.60
N ARG A 157 -8.25 -2.63 4.52
CA ARG A 157 -6.82 -2.29 4.68
C ARG A 157 -6.01 -2.73 3.47
N ILE A 158 -5.33 -1.78 2.84
CA ILE A 158 -4.26 -2.09 1.88
C ILE A 158 -3.03 -2.53 2.66
N VAL A 159 -2.57 -3.75 2.43
CA VAL A 159 -1.46 -4.34 3.18
C VAL A 159 -0.17 -4.41 2.37
N ARG A 160 -0.28 -4.41 1.04
CA ARG A 160 0.84 -4.54 0.12
C ARG A 160 0.50 -3.94 -1.24
N ILE A 161 1.49 -3.29 -1.86
CA ILE A 161 1.38 -2.74 -3.20
C ILE A 161 2.61 -3.18 -4.00
N GLN A 162 2.40 -3.78 -5.16
CA GLN A 162 3.47 -4.21 -6.04
C GLN A 162 3.20 -3.78 -7.48
N ARG A 163 4.16 -3.10 -8.09
CA ARG A 163 4.15 -2.87 -9.54
C ARG A 163 4.47 -4.17 -10.30
N LEU A 164 3.70 -4.47 -11.36
CA LEU A 164 3.80 -5.69 -12.17
C LEU A 164 4.30 -5.44 -13.60
N ASN A 165 5.39 -4.69 -13.79
CA ASN A 165 5.94 -4.40 -15.13
C ASN A 165 7.32 -3.78 -15.01
#